data_AF-A0A952MIS3-F1
#
_entry.id   AF-A0A952MIS3-F1
#
_cell.length_a   1.000
_cell.length_b   1.000
_cell.length_c   1.000
_cell.angle_alpha   90.00
_cell.angle_beta   90.00
_cell.angle_gamma   90.00
#
_symmetry.space_group_name_H-M   'P 1'
#
loop_
_entity.id
_entity.type
_entity.pdbx_description
1 polymer ?
#
loop_
_entity_poly.entity_id
_entity_poly.type
_entity_poly.pdbx_seq_one_letter_code
_entity_poly.pdbx_strand_id
1 'polypeptide(L)'
;MAQLTQAELIMEFFKKHPKRDIKHPEIVDWVTEQWKKRTGEVFRDPDRGIRKLAQEGQLIKVAKGVYRYDPEHVVKRELEDFTAAQKKQILERDNYRCVICGKGREDGIELQVDHIKPKDLGGKATIENGQTLCATHNFRKKNIGQTETGKKMFIRLYELSKAIGDKDTQKFCADILEVFEKNGVNGHIEWKK
;
A
#
# COMPACT_ATOMS: atom_id res chain seq x y z
N MET A 1 -20.57 31.99 2.22
CA MET A 1 -19.88 31.28 3.32
C MET A 1 -19.40 29.94 2.77
N ALA A 2 -18.15 29.55 3.03
CA ALA A 2 -17.62 28.28 2.51
C ALA A 2 -18.44 27.10 3.07
N GLN A 3 -18.84 26.18 2.19
CA GLN A 3 -19.62 25.01 2.56
C GLN A 3 -18.72 24.04 3.35
N LEU A 4 -19.11 23.68 4.57
CA LEU A 4 -18.37 22.71 5.40
C LEU A 4 -18.19 21.40 4.62
N THR A 5 -16.98 20.87 4.58
CA THR A 5 -16.64 19.61 3.92
C THR A 5 -16.54 18.46 4.92
N GLN A 6 -16.74 17.22 4.44
CA GLN A 6 -16.60 16.01 5.27
C GLN A 6 -15.19 15.86 5.86
N ALA A 7 -14.16 16.27 5.11
CA ALA A 7 -12.77 16.24 5.57
C ALA A 7 -12.51 17.24 6.72
N GLU A 8 -13.09 18.43 6.64
CA GLU A 8 -13.00 19.43 7.72
C GLU A 8 -13.65 18.93 9.00
N LEU A 9 -14.81 18.25 8.91
CA LEU A 9 -15.48 17.69 10.08
C LEU A 9 -14.67 16.55 10.72
N ILE A 10 -14.03 15.69 9.93
CA ILE A 10 -13.10 14.66 10.46
C ILE A 10 -11.94 15.32 11.21
N MET A 11 -11.32 16.34 10.60
CA MET A 11 -10.21 17.07 11.23
C MET A 11 -10.65 17.84 12.48
N GLU A 12 -11.89 18.35 12.53
CA GLU A 12 -12.45 18.99 13.72
C GLU A 12 -12.47 18.01 14.91
N PHE A 13 -12.93 16.78 14.70
CA PHE A 13 -12.92 15.75 15.74
C PHE A 13 -11.50 15.50 16.28
N PHE A 14 -10.56 15.24 15.39
CA PHE A 14 -9.18 14.93 15.75
C PHE A 14 -8.47 16.09 16.47
N LYS A 15 -8.72 17.34 16.04
CA LYS A 15 -8.18 18.53 16.71
C LYS A 15 -8.71 18.74 18.12
N LYS A 16 -9.94 18.30 18.42
CA LYS A 16 -10.50 18.30 19.79
C LYS A 16 -9.90 17.19 20.68
N HIS A 17 -9.25 16.20 20.08
CA HIS A 17 -8.63 15.07 20.78
C HIS A 17 -7.15 14.89 20.38
N PRO A 18 -6.28 15.90 20.57
CA PRO A 18 -4.89 15.81 20.18
C PRO A 18 -4.14 14.75 20.99
N LYS A 19 -3.14 14.14 20.38
CA LYS A 19 -2.25 13.10 20.95
C LYS A 19 -2.96 11.84 21.46
N ARG A 20 -4.26 11.66 21.19
CA ARG A 20 -5.05 10.45 21.54
C ARG A 20 -5.18 9.48 20.37
N ASP A 21 -5.06 8.19 20.67
CA ASP A 21 -5.29 7.11 19.71
C ASP A 21 -6.80 6.84 19.59
N ILE A 22 -7.36 7.17 18.42
CA ILE A 22 -8.80 7.08 18.12
C ILE A 22 -9.08 5.85 17.27
N LYS A 23 -10.02 5.01 17.69
CA LYS A 23 -10.51 3.88 16.90
C LYS A 23 -11.56 4.37 15.89
N HIS A 24 -11.59 3.75 14.71
CA HIS A 24 -12.56 4.07 13.65
C HIS A 24 -14.02 4.18 14.13
N PRO A 25 -14.59 3.20 14.88
CA PRO A 25 -15.99 3.29 15.28
C PRO A 25 -16.33 4.58 16.03
N GLU A 26 -15.46 4.99 16.96
CA GLU A 26 -15.65 6.18 17.77
C GLU A 26 -15.79 7.45 16.92
N ILE A 27 -14.89 7.64 15.97
CA ILE A 27 -14.95 8.81 15.09
C ILE A 27 -16.06 8.70 14.05
N VAL A 28 -16.28 7.51 13.47
CA VAL A 28 -17.31 7.26 12.46
C VAL A 28 -18.69 7.60 13.01
N ASP A 29 -18.99 7.15 14.23
CA ASP A 29 -20.27 7.42 14.89
C ASP A 29 -20.45 8.93 15.11
N TRP A 30 -19.41 9.61 15.61
CA TRP A 30 -19.44 11.04 15.85
C TRP A 30 -19.59 11.85 14.55
N VAL A 31 -18.77 11.61 13.51
CA VAL A 31 -18.84 12.40 12.27
C VAL A 31 -20.14 12.18 11.51
N THR A 32 -20.70 10.97 11.56
CA THR A 32 -21.96 10.65 10.90
C THR A 32 -23.12 11.38 11.58
N GLU A 33 -23.15 11.39 12.91
CA GLU A 33 -24.16 12.12 13.69
C GLU A 33 -24.03 13.64 13.49
N GLN A 34 -22.82 14.18 13.60
CA GLN A 34 -22.59 15.63 13.48
C GLN A 34 -22.85 16.15 12.07
N TRP A 35 -22.51 15.38 11.03
CA TRP A 35 -22.81 15.77 9.65
C TRP A 35 -24.30 15.85 9.40
N LYS A 36 -25.06 14.82 9.80
CA LYS A 36 -26.51 14.82 9.69
C LYS A 36 -27.15 16.00 10.43
N LYS A 37 -26.66 16.35 11.62
CA LYS A 37 -27.14 17.52 12.39
C LYS A 37 -26.87 18.85 11.71
N ARG A 38 -25.71 19.01 11.04
CA ARG A 38 -25.27 20.29 10.46
C ARG A 38 -25.74 20.50 9.03
N THR A 39 -25.82 19.45 8.22
CA THR A 39 -26.13 19.54 6.79
C THR A 39 -27.47 18.91 6.43
N GLY A 40 -28.03 18.05 7.29
CA GLY A 40 -29.19 17.22 6.97
C GLY A 40 -28.88 16.02 6.08
N GLU A 41 -27.64 15.88 5.61
CA GLU A 41 -27.22 14.85 4.67
C GLU A 41 -26.55 13.65 5.35
N VAL A 42 -26.28 12.60 4.57
CA VAL A 42 -25.56 11.40 5.03
C VAL A 42 -24.06 11.57 4.83
N PHE A 43 -23.26 11.31 5.86
CA PHE A 43 -21.80 11.24 5.74
C PHE A 43 -21.42 10.04 4.85
N ARG A 44 -20.58 10.25 3.84
CA ARG A 44 -20.19 9.19 2.88
C ARG A 44 -18.75 8.73 3.14
N ASP A 45 -18.59 7.42 3.32
CA ASP A 45 -17.29 6.72 3.46
C ASP A 45 -16.29 7.41 4.43
N PRO A 46 -16.63 7.54 5.73
CA PRO A 46 -15.74 8.15 6.72
C PRO A 46 -14.38 7.46 6.81
N ASP A 47 -14.36 6.12 6.74
CA ASP A 47 -13.13 5.32 6.76
C ASP A 47 -12.16 5.71 5.64
N ARG A 48 -12.65 5.96 4.42
CA ARG A 48 -11.82 6.46 3.32
C ARG A 48 -11.31 7.87 3.61
N GLY A 49 -12.16 8.75 4.13
CA GLY A 49 -11.75 10.10 4.53
C GLY A 49 -10.60 10.08 5.53
N ILE A 50 -10.72 9.31 6.61
CA ILE A 50 -9.69 9.18 7.65
C ILE A 50 -8.39 8.62 7.07
N ARG A 51 -8.47 7.56 6.26
CA ARG A 51 -7.29 7.00 5.57
C ARG A 51 -6.60 8.01 4.67
N LYS A 52 -7.37 8.83 3.95
CA LYS A 52 -6.82 9.87 3.06
C LYS A 52 -6.06 10.92 3.86
N LEU A 53 -6.64 11.42 4.96
CA LEU A 53 -5.98 12.39 5.84
C LEU A 53 -4.68 11.82 6.45
N ALA A 54 -4.67 10.53 6.78
CA ALA A 54 -3.45 9.86 7.23
C ALA A 54 -2.39 9.74 6.13
N GLN A 55 -2.80 9.43 4.90
CA GLN A 55 -1.92 9.37 3.73
C GLN A 55 -1.29 10.73 3.39
N GLU A 56 -2.07 11.80 3.51
CA GLU A 56 -1.62 13.20 3.36
C GLU A 56 -0.76 13.68 4.54
N GLY A 57 -0.60 12.84 5.57
CA GLY A 57 0.21 13.08 6.76
C GLY A 57 -0.40 14.05 7.78
N GLN A 58 -1.70 14.33 7.66
CA GLN A 58 -2.48 15.07 8.67
C GLN A 58 -2.78 14.23 9.90
N LEU A 59 -2.84 12.90 9.75
CA LEU A 59 -3.04 11.95 10.85
C LEU A 59 -1.92 10.91 10.86
N ILE A 60 -1.55 10.46 12.06
CA ILE A 60 -0.63 9.35 12.29
C ILE A 60 -1.46 8.07 12.35
N LYS A 61 -1.19 7.12 11.46
CA LYS A 61 -1.76 5.76 11.55
C LYS A 61 -0.97 4.97 12.60
N VAL A 62 -1.57 4.73 13.76
CA VAL A 62 -0.95 3.98 14.85
C VAL A 62 -1.10 2.48 14.62
N ALA A 63 -2.29 2.05 14.21
CA ALA A 63 -2.59 0.65 13.88
C ALA A 63 -3.70 0.58 12.81
N LYS A 64 -4.08 -0.64 12.42
CA LYS A 64 -5.23 -0.83 11.53
C LYS A 64 -6.51 -0.31 12.21
N GLY A 65 -7.10 0.74 11.65
CA GLY A 65 -8.31 1.36 12.20
C GLY A 65 -8.08 2.26 13.41
N VAL A 66 -6.81 2.60 13.73
CA VAL A 66 -6.46 3.49 14.85
C VAL A 66 -5.57 4.62 14.36
N TYR A 67 -6.02 5.85 14.61
CA TYR A 67 -5.37 7.07 14.11
C TYR A 67 -5.24 8.10 15.22
N ARG A 68 -4.21 8.93 15.13
CA ARG A 68 -3.91 9.98 16.09
C ARG A 68 -3.59 11.28 15.35
N TYR A 69 -4.08 12.38 15.88
CA TYR A 69 -3.64 13.70 15.46
C TYR A 69 -2.62 14.24 16.46
N ASP A 70 -1.46 14.65 15.97
CA ASP A 70 -0.43 15.30 16.79
C ASP A 70 0.02 16.59 16.07
N PRO A 71 -0.30 17.78 16.61
CA PRO A 71 0.05 19.06 16.02
C PRO A 71 1.55 19.22 15.70
N GLU A 72 2.42 18.56 16.47
CA GLU A 72 3.89 18.66 16.33
C GLU A 72 4.44 17.73 15.23
N HIS A 73 3.66 16.74 14.79
CA HIS A 73 4.08 15.70 13.85
C HIS A 73 3.30 15.71 12.53
N VAL A 74 2.48 16.73 12.27
CA VAL A 74 1.78 16.87 10.99
C VAL A 74 2.80 17.18 9.90
N VAL A 75 2.98 16.25 8.97
CA VAL A 75 3.79 16.44 7.77
C VAL A 75 2.84 16.51 6.60
N LYS A 76 2.82 17.61 5.85
CA LYS A 76 2.06 17.66 4.61
C LYS A 76 2.79 16.83 3.56
N ARG A 77 2.31 15.61 3.31
CA ARG A 77 2.88 14.72 2.29
C ARG A 77 2.19 14.98 0.96
N GLU A 78 2.97 15.42 -0.03
CA GLU A 78 2.50 15.45 -1.41
C GLU A 78 2.68 14.05 -2.01
N LEU A 79 1.57 13.33 -2.10
CA LEU A 79 1.52 12.03 -2.76
C LEU A 79 1.31 12.23 -4.25
N GLU A 80 2.41 12.32 -4.98
CA GLU A 80 2.38 12.44 -6.43
C GLU A 80 1.85 11.15 -7.08
N ASP A 81 0.90 11.30 -8.00
CA ASP A 81 0.51 10.22 -8.90
C ASP A 81 1.18 10.43 -10.26
N PHE A 82 1.43 9.34 -10.99
CA PHE A 82 1.98 9.42 -12.33
C PHE A 82 1.08 10.22 -13.26
N THR A 83 1.67 11.18 -13.98
CA THR A 83 1.03 11.88 -15.09
C THR A 83 0.71 10.90 -16.23
N ALA A 84 -0.20 11.29 -17.13
CA ALA A 84 -0.52 10.46 -18.31
C ALA A 84 0.72 10.19 -19.19
N ALA A 85 1.60 11.18 -19.34
CA ALA A 85 2.85 11.06 -20.07
C ALA A 85 3.78 10.02 -19.42
N GLN A 86 3.96 10.09 -18.09
CA GLN A 86 4.76 9.11 -17.34
C GLN A 86 4.18 7.71 -17.45
N LYS A 87 2.87 7.55 -17.32
CA LYS A 87 2.20 6.24 -17.47
C LYS A 87 2.46 5.64 -18.85
N LYS A 88 2.37 6.46 -19.90
CA LYS A 88 2.67 6.02 -21.27
C LYS A 88 4.13 5.60 -21.42
N GLN A 89 5.07 6.40 -20.91
CA GLN A 89 6.50 6.08 -20.97
C GLN A 89 6.85 4.80 -20.21
N ILE A 90 6.25 4.56 -19.04
CA ILE A 90 6.44 3.33 -18.27
C ILE A 90 5.89 2.11 -19.03
N LEU A 91 4.70 2.23 -19.62
CA LEU A 91 4.11 1.17 -20.43
C LEU A 91 4.97 0.84 -21.65
N GLU A 92 5.50 1.86 -22.35
CA GLU A 92 6.40 1.67 -23.49
C GLU A 92 7.71 0.99 -23.08
N ARG A 93 8.34 1.44 -21.98
CA ARG A 93 9.55 0.80 -21.42
C ARG A 93 9.31 -0.67 -21.09
N ASP A 94 8.15 -1.00 -20.55
CA ASP A 94 7.79 -2.36 -20.14
C ASP A 94 7.16 -3.18 -21.29
N ASN A 95 7.26 -2.70 -22.54
CA ASN A 95 6.71 -3.33 -23.75
C ASN A 95 5.21 -3.65 -23.66
N TYR A 96 4.44 -2.83 -22.94
CA TYR A 96 3.02 -3.07 -22.67
C TYR A 96 2.75 -4.48 -22.12
N ARG A 97 3.63 -4.96 -21.25
CA ARG A 97 3.55 -6.27 -20.60
C ARG A 97 3.78 -6.14 -19.10
N CYS A 98 3.18 -7.05 -18.34
CA CYS A 98 3.44 -7.13 -16.91
C CYS A 98 4.90 -7.55 -16.69
N VAL A 99 5.66 -6.78 -15.90
CA VAL A 99 7.08 -7.08 -15.63
C VAL A 99 7.31 -8.36 -14.84
N ILE A 100 6.25 -8.93 -14.23
CA ILE A 100 6.33 -10.16 -13.44
C ILE A 100 5.95 -11.40 -14.26
N CYS A 101 4.92 -11.34 -15.10
CA CYS A 101 4.44 -12.52 -15.85
C CYS A 101 4.51 -12.41 -17.37
N GLY A 102 4.96 -11.29 -17.93
CA GLY A 102 5.11 -11.08 -19.36
C GLY A 102 3.81 -10.95 -20.16
N LYS A 103 2.65 -11.16 -19.54
CA LYS A 103 1.35 -11.04 -20.21
C LYS A 103 0.97 -9.57 -20.43
N GLY A 104 0.37 -9.29 -21.58
CA GLY A 104 -0.06 -7.96 -22.01
C GLY A 104 -1.54 -7.92 -22.41
N ARG A 105 -1.93 -6.84 -23.10
CA ARG A 105 -3.31 -6.66 -23.56
C ARG A 105 -3.77 -7.73 -24.56
N GLU A 106 -2.85 -8.22 -25.37
CA GLU A 106 -3.10 -9.32 -26.34
C GLU A 106 -3.52 -10.62 -25.65
N ASP A 107 -3.06 -10.83 -24.41
CA ASP A 107 -3.44 -11.97 -23.57
C ASP A 107 -4.79 -11.75 -22.85
N GLY A 108 -5.54 -10.69 -23.19
CA GLY A 108 -6.79 -10.31 -22.54
C GLY A 108 -6.60 -9.72 -21.14
N ILE A 109 -5.40 -9.24 -20.80
CA ILE A 109 -5.07 -8.75 -19.47
C ILE A 109 -5.04 -7.23 -19.39
N GLU A 110 -5.72 -6.68 -18.40
CA GLU A 110 -5.63 -5.27 -18.04
C GLU A 110 -4.32 -4.98 -17.30
N LEU A 111 -3.63 -3.92 -17.75
CA LEU A 111 -2.35 -3.47 -17.22
C LEU A 111 -2.52 -2.17 -16.44
N GLN A 112 -1.77 -2.07 -15.36
CA GLN A 112 -1.79 -0.95 -14.44
C GLN A 112 -0.36 -0.50 -14.18
N VAL A 113 -0.15 0.82 -14.15
CA VAL A 113 1.12 1.42 -13.75
C VAL A 113 1.07 1.65 -12.24
N ASP A 114 2.00 1.03 -11.52
CA ASP A 114 2.10 1.11 -10.06
C ASP A 114 3.51 1.51 -9.62
N HIS A 115 3.65 2.02 -8.40
CA HIS A 115 4.94 2.42 -7.86
C HIS A 115 5.70 1.20 -7.32
N ILE A 116 6.99 1.03 -7.62
CA ILE A 116 7.85 -0.01 -7.03
C ILE A 116 7.93 0.18 -5.52
N LYS A 117 8.45 1.33 -5.08
CA LYS A 117 8.33 1.80 -3.70
C LYS A 117 6.95 2.48 -3.55
N PRO A 118 6.06 1.97 -2.69
CA PRO A 118 4.74 2.57 -2.48
C PRO A 118 4.80 4.04 -2.07
N LYS A 119 3.85 4.84 -2.53
CA LYS A 119 3.79 6.30 -2.26
C LYS A 119 3.64 6.63 -0.77
N ASP A 120 2.91 5.81 -0.03
CA ASP A 120 2.74 5.89 1.43
C ASP A 120 4.04 5.62 2.20
N LEU A 121 5.00 4.91 1.59
CA LEU A 121 6.35 4.70 2.09
C LEU A 121 7.37 5.72 1.54
N GLY A 122 6.90 6.77 0.86
CA GLY A 122 7.74 7.83 0.28
C GLY A 122 8.35 7.46 -1.08
N GLY A 123 7.67 6.64 -1.87
CA GLY A 123 7.99 6.45 -3.28
C GLY A 123 7.54 7.66 -4.11
N LYS A 124 8.43 8.17 -4.96
CA LYS A 124 8.15 9.30 -5.86
C LYS A 124 7.55 8.82 -7.17
N ALA A 125 6.78 9.68 -7.85
CA ALA A 125 6.25 9.39 -9.17
C ALA A 125 7.31 9.63 -10.26
N THR A 126 8.39 8.83 -10.26
CA THR A 126 9.43 8.87 -11.31
C THR A 126 9.34 7.63 -12.20
N ILE A 127 9.85 7.71 -13.43
CA ILE A 127 9.80 6.60 -14.39
C ILE A 127 10.50 5.36 -13.81
N GLU A 128 11.61 5.54 -13.10
CA GLU A 128 12.40 4.48 -12.46
C GLU A 128 11.62 3.80 -11.33
N ASN A 129 10.81 4.55 -10.59
CA ASN A 129 9.95 4.00 -9.54
C ASN A 129 8.60 3.51 -10.09
N GLY A 130 8.35 3.60 -11.40
CA GLY A 130 7.16 3.05 -12.05
C GLY A 130 7.39 1.63 -12.54
N GLN A 131 6.35 0.80 -12.50
CA GLN A 131 6.33 -0.53 -13.12
C GLN A 131 4.94 -0.87 -13.66
N THR A 132 4.90 -1.66 -14.72
CA THR A 132 3.68 -2.19 -15.32
C THR A 132 3.33 -3.55 -14.72
N LEU A 133 2.16 -3.65 -14.08
CA LEU A 133 1.65 -4.88 -13.48
C LEU A 133 0.27 -5.24 -14.03
N CYS A 134 0.00 -6.54 -14.19
CA CYS A 134 -1.37 -7.00 -14.39
C CYS A 134 -2.18 -6.87 -13.08
N ALA A 135 -3.51 -6.88 -13.18
CA ALA A 135 -4.41 -6.80 -12.02
C ALA A 135 -4.03 -7.81 -10.91
N THR A 136 -3.71 -9.05 -11.27
CA THR A 136 -3.32 -10.11 -10.32
C THR A 136 -2.02 -9.78 -9.56
N HIS A 137 -0.97 -9.35 -10.26
CA HIS A 137 0.30 -9.02 -9.61
C HIS A 137 0.22 -7.71 -8.83
N ASN A 138 -0.53 -6.72 -9.32
CA ASN A 138 -0.78 -5.51 -8.56
C ASN A 138 -1.53 -5.80 -7.25
N PHE A 139 -2.55 -6.66 -7.30
CA PHE A 139 -3.28 -7.08 -6.11
C PHE A 139 -2.40 -7.83 -5.10
N ARG A 140 -1.55 -8.75 -5.57
CA ARG A 140 -0.59 -9.45 -4.71
C ARG A 140 0.39 -8.48 -4.03
N LYS A 141 0.96 -7.53 -4.80
CA LYS A 141 1.85 -6.50 -4.28
C LYS A 141 1.19 -5.64 -3.20
N LYS A 142 -0.08 -5.26 -3.37
CA LYS A 142 -0.82 -4.45 -2.38
C LYS A 142 -1.07 -5.17 -1.06
N ASN A 143 -1.26 -6.50 -1.09
CA ASN A 143 -1.58 -7.28 0.11
C ASN A 143 -0.35 -7.77 0.87
N ILE A 144 0.68 -8.18 0.13
CA ILE A 144 1.82 -8.92 0.69
C ILE A 144 3.12 -8.13 0.52
N GLY A 145 3.21 -7.18 -0.41
CA GLY A 145 4.45 -6.49 -0.72
C GLY A 145 5.35 -7.29 -1.67
N GLN A 146 6.25 -6.58 -2.36
CA GLN A 146 7.02 -7.16 -3.46
C GLN A 146 8.12 -8.12 -2.97
N THR A 147 8.87 -7.73 -1.95
CA THR A 147 9.96 -8.56 -1.38
C THR A 147 9.43 -9.78 -0.62
N GLU A 148 8.32 -9.63 0.09
CA GLU A 148 7.67 -10.73 0.81
C GLU A 148 7.11 -11.78 -0.16
N THR A 149 6.52 -11.35 -1.28
CA THR A 149 6.08 -12.27 -2.35
C THR A 149 7.26 -13.10 -2.86
N GLY A 150 8.41 -12.46 -3.08
CA GLY A 150 9.65 -13.15 -3.48
C GLY A 150 10.12 -14.17 -2.44
N LYS A 151 10.21 -13.77 -1.16
CA LYS A 151 10.63 -14.68 -0.08
C LYS A 151 9.71 -15.89 0.03
N LYS A 152 8.38 -15.70 0.04
CA LYS A 152 7.41 -16.80 0.11
C LYS A 152 7.50 -17.75 -1.10
N MET A 153 7.80 -17.23 -2.28
CA MET A 153 8.01 -18.04 -3.47
C MET A 153 9.22 -18.97 -3.32
N PHE A 154 10.36 -18.44 -2.85
CA PHE A 154 11.56 -19.26 -2.62
C PHE A 154 11.38 -20.29 -1.50
N ILE A 155 10.66 -19.97 -0.42
CA ILE A 155 10.30 -20.96 0.62
C ILE A 155 9.51 -22.11 0.01
N ARG A 156 8.49 -21.80 -0.81
CA ARG A 156 7.67 -22.83 -1.45
C ARG A 156 8.48 -23.68 -2.42
N LEU A 157 9.36 -23.06 -3.20
CA LEU A 157 10.23 -23.76 -4.14
C LEU A 157 11.23 -24.67 -3.40
N TYR A 158 11.77 -24.20 -2.27
CA TYR A 158 12.62 -25.00 -1.38
C TYR A 158 11.90 -26.26 -0.88
N GLU A 159 10.67 -26.11 -0.36
CA GLU A 159 9.86 -27.25 0.11
C GLU A 159 9.57 -28.25 -1.01
N LEU A 160 9.24 -27.76 -2.22
CA LEU A 160 9.00 -28.62 -3.38
C LEU A 160 10.26 -29.36 -3.81
N SER A 161 11.42 -28.67 -3.83
CA SER A 161 12.70 -29.27 -4.19
C SER A 161 13.09 -30.40 -3.22
N LYS A 162 12.83 -30.23 -1.92
CA LYS A 162 12.98 -31.30 -0.91
C LYS A 162 12.12 -32.52 -1.22
N ALA A 163 10.85 -32.29 -1.61
CA ALA A 163 9.90 -33.37 -1.88
C ALA A 163 10.26 -34.21 -3.11
N ILE A 164 10.86 -33.58 -4.13
CA ILE A 164 11.26 -34.27 -5.38
C ILE A 164 12.74 -34.69 -5.39
N GLY A 165 13.50 -34.35 -4.35
CA GLY A 165 14.92 -34.70 -4.25
C GLY A 165 15.86 -33.85 -5.12
N ASP A 166 15.42 -32.70 -5.63
CA ASP A 166 16.24 -31.78 -6.42
C ASP A 166 17.19 -30.98 -5.53
N LYS A 167 18.43 -31.47 -5.43
CA LYS A 167 19.47 -30.89 -4.57
C LYS A 167 20.00 -29.55 -5.05
N ASP A 168 20.02 -29.31 -6.36
CA ASP A 168 20.53 -28.07 -6.93
C ASP A 168 19.56 -26.93 -6.65
N THR A 169 18.27 -27.14 -6.91
CA THR A 169 17.23 -26.16 -6.57
C THR A 169 17.11 -25.96 -5.06
N GLN A 170 17.27 -27.03 -4.27
CA GLN A 170 17.28 -26.93 -2.80
C GLN A 170 18.39 -25.99 -2.33
N LYS A 171 19.63 -26.20 -2.81
CA LYS A 171 20.78 -25.35 -2.45
C LYS A 171 20.58 -23.91 -2.92
N PHE A 172 20.16 -23.71 -4.17
CA PHE A 172 19.91 -22.37 -4.73
C PHE A 172 18.87 -21.59 -3.91
N CYS A 173 17.74 -22.22 -3.56
CA CYS A 173 16.72 -21.57 -2.74
C CYS A 173 17.24 -21.26 -1.33
N ALA A 174 18.01 -22.16 -0.72
CA ALA A 174 18.61 -21.93 0.59
C ALA A 174 19.55 -20.72 0.58
N ASP A 175 20.46 -20.63 -0.40
CA ASP A 175 21.40 -19.51 -0.54
C ASP A 175 20.65 -18.16 -0.62
N ILE A 176 19.56 -18.10 -1.39
CA ILE A 176 18.72 -16.89 -1.48
C ILE A 176 18.03 -16.58 -0.15
N LEU A 177 17.44 -17.57 0.51
CA LEU A 177 16.72 -17.38 1.77
C LEU A 177 17.65 -16.95 2.90
N GLU A 178 18.90 -17.45 2.92
CA GLU A 178 19.93 -16.99 3.85
C GLU A 178 20.33 -15.53 3.61
N VAL A 179 20.34 -15.06 2.37
CA VAL A 179 20.54 -13.63 2.07
C VAL A 179 19.40 -12.78 2.63
N PHE A 180 18.14 -13.24 2.57
CA PHE A 180 17.03 -12.55 3.23
C PHE A 180 17.25 -12.45 4.75
N GLU A 181 17.64 -13.54 5.40
CA GLU A 181 17.93 -13.58 6.85
C GLU A 181 19.07 -12.64 7.23
N LYS A 182 20.21 -12.75 6.53
CA LYS A 182 21.41 -11.95 6.79
C LYS A 182 21.16 -10.44 6.74
N ASN A 183 20.27 -10.01 5.86
CA ASN A 183 19.94 -8.59 5.69
C ASN A 183 18.70 -8.16 6.51
N GLY A 184 18.13 -9.03 7.33
CA GLY A 184 16.91 -8.74 8.11
C GLY A 184 15.67 -8.47 7.25
N VAL A 185 15.69 -8.85 5.97
CA VAL A 185 14.58 -8.59 5.04
C VAL A 185 13.47 -9.60 5.31
N ASN A 186 12.29 -9.08 5.67
CA ASN A 186 11.11 -9.88 6.04
C ASN A 186 11.41 -10.88 7.17
N GLY A 187 12.09 -10.43 8.23
CA GLY A 187 12.49 -11.28 9.36
C GLY A 187 11.34 -11.97 10.12
N HIS A 188 10.12 -11.47 9.98
CA HIS A 188 8.91 -12.10 10.52
C HIS A 188 8.45 -13.35 9.76
N ILE A 189 9.15 -13.71 8.66
CA ILE A 189 8.85 -14.88 7.83
C ILE A 189 10.00 -15.88 7.96
N GLU A 190 9.70 -16.98 8.64
CA GLU A 190 10.65 -18.07 8.90
C GLU A 190 10.46 -19.19 7.88
N TRP A 191 11.50 -19.97 7.66
CA TRP A 191 11.49 -21.16 6.79
C TRP A 191 12.23 -22.31 7.45
N LYS A 192 11.77 -23.54 7.20
CA LYS A 192 12.32 -24.73 7.84
C LYS A 192 13.49 -25.27 7.03
N LYS A 193 14.70 -25.00 7.52
CA LYS A 193 15.96 -25.46 6.94
C LYS A 193 15.98 -26.96 6.72
#